data_AF-A0A352KPR5-F1
#
_entry.id   AF-A0A352KPR5-F1
#
_cell.length_a   1.000
_cell.length_b   1.000
_cell.length_c   1.000
_cell.angle_alpha   90.00
_cell.angle_beta   90.00
_cell.angle_gamma   90.00
#
_symmetry.space_group_name_H-M   'P 1'
#
loop_
_entity.id
_entity.type
_entity.pdbx_description
1 polymer ?
#
loop_
_entity_poly.entity_id
_entity_poly.type
_entity_poly.pdbx_seq_one_letter_code
_entity_poly.pdbx_strand_id
1 'polypeptide(L)'
;MDTDARKLLLEKMLYARRFEERCFEAYMEREIGGFLHLYVGQEACVFGVMAAARAGEDAVITGYRDHVHGLAVGMDSKLMMAELFGKESGCCHGRGGSMHLFDLQKQFYGGYAIVGAPFALAIGLAKAIQLQKRDQIAICILGDAACNQGTFHESLNMAALWQLPVLFVCEN
;
A
#
# COMPACT_ATOMS: atom_id res chain seq x y z
N MET A 1 -11.61 -1.47 -21.35
CA MET A 1 -10.36 -2.24 -21.15
C MET A 1 -10.31 -3.37 -22.16
N ASP A 2 -9.26 -3.39 -22.99
CA ASP A 2 -9.03 -4.45 -23.97
C ASP A 2 -8.67 -5.79 -23.30
N THR A 3 -8.63 -6.86 -24.09
CA THR A 3 -8.39 -8.22 -23.59
C THR A 3 -6.98 -8.40 -23.00
N ASP A 4 -5.98 -7.71 -23.55
CA ASP A 4 -4.59 -7.86 -23.10
C ASP A 4 -4.36 -7.16 -21.76
N ALA A 5 -4.96 -5.99 -21.56
CA ALA A 5 -4.99 -5.32 -20.27
C ALA A 5 -5.66 -6.17 -19.18
N ARG A 6 -6.75 -6.88 -19.49
CA ARG A 6 -7.39 -7.80 -18.54
C ARG A 6 -6.51 -9.00 -18.20
N LYS A 7 -5.83 -9.58 -19.19
CA LYS A 7 -4.88 -10.68 -18.97
C LYS A 7 -3.73 -10.23 -18.08
N LEU A 8 -3.16 -9.05 -18.33
CA LEU A 8 -2.09 -8.49 -17.52
C LEU A 8 -2.52 -8.28 -16.06
N LEU A 9 -3.72 -7.75 -15.83
CA LEU A 9 -4.24 -7.61 -14.46
C LEU A 9 -4.45 -8.96 -13.78
N LEU A 10 -4.99 -9.95 -14.50
CA LEU A 10 -5.13 -11.30 -13.98
C LEU A 10 -3.78 -11.91 -13.61
N GLU A 11 -2.77 -11.78 -14.47
CA GLU A 11 -1.41 -12.25 -14.21
C GLU A 11 -0.83 -11.60 -12.95
N LYS A 12 -0.96 -10.28 -12.80
CA LYS A 12 -0.50 -9.55 -11.62
C LYS A 12 -1.20 -10.00 -10.34
N MET A 13 -2.52 -10.18 -10.37
CA MET A 13 -3.29 -10.69 -9.22
C MET A 13 -2.88 -12.11 -8.83
N LEU A 14 -2.67 -12.99 -9.81
CA LEU A 14 -2.19 -14.36 -9.55
C LEU A 14 -0.77 -14.37 -9.00
N TYR A 15 0.12 -13.53 -9.52
CA TYR A 15 1.47 -13.37 -9.00
C TYR A 15 1.46 -12.93 -7.54
N ALA A 16 0.67 -11.90 -7.22
CA ALA A 16 0.50 -11.42 -5.84
C ALA A 16 -0.05 -12.51 -4.92
N ARG A 17 -1.08 -13.26 -5.35
CA ARG A 17 -1.61 -14.40 -4.59
C ARG A 17 -0.52 -15.43 -4.26
N ARG A 18 0.33 -15.77 -5.23
CA ARG A 18 1.44 -16.71 -5.02
C ARG A 18 2.52 -16.16 -4.09
N PHE A 19 2.81 -14.86 -4.17
CA PHE A 19 3.72 -14.19 -3.24
C PHE A 19 3.20 -14.30 -1.81
N GLU A 20 1.92 -13.98 -1.58
CA GLU A 20 1.26 -14.05 -0.28
C GLU A 20 1.24 -15.48 0.29
N GLU A 21 0.89 -16.47 -0.52
CA GLU A 21 0.91 -17.89 -0.12
C GLU A 21 2.32 -18.32 0.30
N ARG A 22 3.36 -17.86 -0.40
CA ARG A 22 4.75 -18.14 -0.03
C ARG A 22 5.15 -17.45 1.28
N CYS A 23 4.65 -16.24 1.53
CA CYS A 23 4.82 -15.56 2.82
C CYS A 23 4.15 -16.36 3.95
N PHE A 24 2.95 -16.90 3.70
CA PHE A 24 2.26 -17.75 4.67
C PHE A 24 3.06 -19.02 5.01
N GLU A 25 3.57 -19.72 4.00
CA GLU A 25 4.43 -20.91 4.19
C GLU A 25 5.66 -20.58 5.05
N ALA A 26 6.42 -19.55 4.68
CA ALA A 26 7.62 -19.13 5.42
C ALA A 26 7.30 -18.70 6.86
N TYR A 27 6.14 -18.10 7.09
CA TYR A 27 5.67 -17.76 8.44
C TYR A 27 5.34 -19.00 9.26
N MET A 28 4.69 -20.01 8.66
CA MET A 28 4.46 -21.31 9.32
C MET A 28 5.76 -22.04 9.66
N GLU A 29 6.77 -21.89 8.81
CA GLU A 29 8.13 -22.39 9.04
C GLU A 29 8.92 -21.55 10.07
N ARG A 30 8.34 -20.46 10.57
CA ARG A 30 8.93 -19.51 11.52
C ARG A 30 10.15 -18.75 10.97
N GLU A 31 10.27 -18.64 9.66
CA GLU A 31 11.31 -17.83 9.00
C GLU A 31 10.97 -16.34 8.99
N ILE A 32 9.67 -16.00 8.94
CA ILE A 32 9.18 -14.63 9.09
C ILE A 32 8.82 -14.38 10.56
N GLY A 33 9.47 -13.38 11.17
CA GLY A 33 9.21 -12.96 12.55
C GLY A 33 8.05 -11.96 12.68
N GLY A 34 7.46 -11.89 13.88
CA GLY A 34 6.39 -10.94 14.19
C GLY A 34 5.00 -11.39 13.74
N PHE A 35 4.17 -10.45 13.29
CA PHE A 35 2.81 -10.72 12.81
C PHE A 35 2.74 -10.59 11.29
N LEU A 36 2.28 -11.64 10.63
CA LEU A 36 2.04 -11.67 9.19
C LEU A 36 0.61 -11.23 8.88
N HIS A 37 0.45 -10.23 8.02
CA HIS A 37 -0.85 -9.70 7.63
C HIS A 37 -1.04 -9.78 6.12
N LEU A 38 -1.72 -10.84 5.69
CA LEU A 38 -1.90 -11.15 4.28
C LEU A 38 -3.05 -10.34 3.66
N TYR A 39 -2.97 -10.12 2.34
CA TYR A 39 -3.94 -9.38 1.52
C TYR A 39 -4.68 -10.31 0.52
N VAL A 40 -4.56 -11.62 0.74
CA VAL A 40 -5.26 -12.70 0.02
C VAL A 40 -6.76 -12.43 -0.03
N GLY A 41 -7.30 -12.20 -1.23
CA GLY A 41 -8.73 -11.96 -1.48
C GLY A 41 -9.05 -10.55 -1.94
N GLN A 42 -8.10 -9.62 -1.80
CA GLN A 42 -8.30 -8.19 -2.07
C GLN A 42 -7.48 -7.69 -3.26
N GLU A 43 -6.76 -8.56 -3.99
CA GLU A 43 -5.81 -8.15 -5.04
C GLU A 43 -6.45 -7.29 -6.12
N ALA A 44 -7.71 -7.58 -6.47
CA ALA A 44 -8.45 -6.81 -7.45
C ALA A 44 -8.65 -5.34 -7.03
N CYS A 45 -8.76 -5.06 -5.72
CA CYS A 45 -8.93 -3.72 -5.19
C CYS A 45 -7.70 -2.86 -5.52
N VAL A 46 -6.53 -3.28 -5.06
CA VAL A 46 -5.30 -2.50 -5.28
C VAL A 46 -4.88 -2.48 -6.75
N PHE A 47 -4.91 -3.60 -7.47
CA PHE A 47 -4.52 -3.58 -8.89
C PHE A 47 -5.51 -2.81 -9.77
N GLY A 48 -6.79 -2.77 -9.40
CA GLY A 48 -7.79 -1.93 -10.06
C GLY A 48 -7.50 -0.44 -9.89
N VAL A 49 -7.21 -0.01 -8.66
CA VAL A 49 -6.82 1.39 -8.35
C VAL A 49 -5.51 1.74 -9.07
N MET A 50 -4.50 0.89 -8.95
CA MET A 50 -3.17 1.14 -9.51
C MET A 50 -3.12 1.07 -11.04
N ALA A 51 -4.12 0.46 -11.70
CA ALA A 51 -4.26 0.53 -13.14
C ALA A 51 -4.67 1.93 -13.65
N ALA A 52 -5.29 2.74 -12.79
CA ALA A 52 -5.68 4.11 -13.10
C ALA A 52 -4.70 5.16 -12.53
N ALA A 53 -3.91 4.79 -11.52
CA ALA A 53 -2.90 5.65 -10.91
C ALA A 53 -1.66 5.84 -11.80
N ARG A 54 -0.93 6.94 -11.61
CA ARG A 54 0.37 7.18 -12.26
C ARG A 54 1.48 6.54 -11.43
N ALA A 55 1.88 5.33 -11.82
CA ALA A 55 2.92 4.57 -11.13
C ALA A 55 4.24 5.35 -11.04
N GLY A 56 4.79 5.45 -9.83
CA GLY A 56 6.02 6.21 -9.56
C GLY A 56 5.83 7.72 -9.43
N GLU A 57 4.61 8.23 -9.60
CA GLU A 57 4.29 9.66 -9.45
C GLU A 57 3.27 9.92 -8.32
N ASP A 58 2.14 9.20 -8.34
CA ASP A 58 1.13 9.36 -7.29
C ASP A 58 1.59 8.69 -5.99
N ALA A 59 1.42 9.38 -4.87
CA ALA A 59 1.84 8.92 -3.56
C ALA A 59 0.87 7.87 -3.03
N VAL A 60 1.33 6.65 -2.73
CA VAL A 60 0.49 5.56 -2.23
C VAL A 60 0.81 5.28 -0.77
N ILE A 61 -0.21 5.21 0.08
CA ILE A 61 -0.10 4.89 1.50
C ILE A 61 -1.24 3.96 1.94
N THR A 62 -0.96 3.00 2.83
CA THR A 62 -1.94 2.00 3.24
C THR A 62 -1.76 1.56 4.70
N GLY A 63 -2.64 0.65 5.16
CA GLY A 63 -2.54 -0.03 6.45
C GLY A 63 -1.52 -1.17 6.43
N TYR A 64 -1.59 -2.06 7.42
CA TYR A 64 -0.59 -3.11 7.65
C TYR A 64 -0.66 -4.33 6.72
N ARG A 65 -1.60 -4.38 5.75
CA ARG A 65 -1.69 -5.45 4.74
C ARG A 65 -1.04 -4.97 3.43
N ASP A 66 0.21 -4.53 3.51
CA ASP A 66 0.83 -3.66 2.51
C ASP A 66 1.65 -4.38 1.43
N HIS A 67 1.76 -5.71 1.50
CA HIS A 67 2.59 -6.52 0.60
C HIS A 67 2.15 -6.38 -0.85
N VAL A 68 0.87 -6.66 -1.13
CA VAL A 68 0.34 -6.57 -2.49
C VAL A 68 0.33 -5.12 -2.99
N HIS A 69 0.22 -4.13 -2.10
CA HIS A 69 0.41 -2.72 -2.47
C HIS A 69 1.83 -2.44 -2.94
N GLY A 70 2.85 -2.97 -2.24
CA GLY A 70 4.24 -2.91 -2.67
C GLY A 70 4.46 -3.56 -4.04
N LEU A 71 3.84 -4.72 -4.31
CA LEU A 71 3.88 -5.32 -5.64
C LEU A 71 3.17 -4.47 -6.70
N ALA A 72 2.04 -3.86 -6.35
CA ALA A 72 1.22 -3.07 -7.28
C ALA A 72 1.90 -1.76 -7.71
N VAL A 73 2.68 -1.13 -6.83
CA VAL A 73 3.55 0.01 -7.18
C VAL A 73 4.86 -0.42 -7.85
N GLY A 74 5.11 -1.73 -7.96
CA GLY A 74 6.25 -2.31 -8.67
C GLY A 74 7.55 -2.33 -7.86
N MET A 75 7.48 -2.53 -6.55
CA MET A 75 8.65 -2.88 -5.73
C MET A 75 9.19 -4.27 -6.14
N ASP A 76 10.48 -4.50 -5.91
CA ASP A 76 11.11 -5.79 -6.17
C ASP A 76 10.70 -6.80 -5.10
N SER A 77 10.05 -7.89 -5.52
CA SER A 77 9.54 -8.92 -4.62
C SER A 77 10.65 -9.66 -3.85
N LYS A 78 11.89 -9.71 -4.35
CA LYS A 78 13.02 -10.28 -3.61
C LYS A 78 13.43 -9.39 -2.45
N LEU A 79 13.44 -8.07 -2.66
CA LEU A 79 13.73 -7.11 -1.59
C LEU A 79 12.62 -7.09 -0.55
N MET A 80 11.36 -7.19 -0.99
CA MET A 80 10.22 -7.32 -0.08
C MET A 80 10.28 -8.62 0.73
N MET A 81 10.58 -9.76 0.08
CA MET A 81 10.74 -11.02 0.79
C MET A 81 11.93 -10.99 1.75
N ALA A 82 13.05 -10.34 1.37
CA ALA A 82 14.17 -10.13 2.27
C ALA A 82 13.76 -9.28 3.50
N GLU A 83 12.92 -8.27 3.32
CA GLU A 83 12.37 -7.46 4.40
C GLU A 83 11.51 -8.30 5.36
N LEU A 84 10.63 -9.13 4.83
CA LEU A 84 9.80 -10.06 5.61
C LEU A 84 10.63 -11.03 6.44
N PHE A 85 11.78 -11.45 5.91
CA PHE A 85 12.74 -12.33 6.58
C PHE A 85 13.67 -11.57 7.54
N GLY A 86 13.51 -10.25 7.72
CA GLY A 86 14.34 -9.43 8.61
C GLY A 86 15.79 -9.29 8.13
N LYS A 87 16.04 -9.39 6.82
CA LYS A 87 17.40 -9.30 6.25
C LYS A 87 17.78 -7.84 5.96
N GLU A 88 19.06 -7.53 6.13
CA GLU A 88 19.64 -6.20 5.81
C GLU A 88 19.43 -5.78 4.34
N SER A 89 19.29 -6.76 3.43
CA SER A 89 18.98 -6.53 2.02
C SER A 89 17.50 -6.23 1.75
N GLY A 90 16.66 -6.18 2.78
CA GLY A 90 15.26 -5.81 2.66
C GLY A 90 15.09 -4.34 2.23
N CYS A 91 13.92 -3.99 1.70
CA CYS A 91 13.63 -2.62 1.26
C CYS A 91 13.73 -1.57 2.39
N CYS A 92 13.66 -1.99 3.65
CA CYS A 92 13.81 -1.17 4.85
C CYS A 92 14.88 -1.74 5.80
N HIS A 93 15.84 -2.49 5.26
CA HIS A 93 16.94 -3.12 6.00
C HIS A 93 16.48 -4.08 7.10
N GLY A 94 15.37 -4.79 6.88
CA GLY A 94 14.83 -5.80 7.80
C GLY A 94 14.15 -5.22 9.05
N ARG A 95 13.93 -3.90 9.10
CA ARG A 95 13.37 -3.20 10.26
C ARG A 95 11.86 -2.97 10.15
N GLY A 96 11.33 -2.94 8.94
CA GLY A 96 9.91 -2.76 8.68
C GLY A 96 9.13 -4.07 8.81
N GLY A 97 9.74 -5.19 8.41
CA GLY A 97 9.10 -6.50 8.48
C GLY A 97 7.79 -6.55 7.70
N SER A 98 6.81 -7.31 8.21
CA SER A 98 5.56 -7.59 7.49
C SER A 98 4.53 -6.45 7.44
N MET A 99 4.73 -5.32 8.11
CA MET A 99 3.67 -4.29 8.19
C MET A 99 4.12 -2.90 7.75
N HIS A 100 5.38 -2.75 7.35
CA HIS A 100 6.02 -1.45 7.13
C HIS A 100 6.97 -1.49 5.92
N LEU A 101 6.53 -2.09 4.82
CA LEU A 101 7.25 -1.96 3.56
C LEU A 101 7.22 -0.50 3.12
N PHE A 102 8.30 0.02 2.56
CA PHE A 102 8.40 1.43 2.16
C PHE A 102 9.37 1.58 0.98
N ASP A 103 9.02 2.41 0.00
CA ASP A 103 9.89 2.72 -1.14
C ASP A 103 9.60 4.13 -1.70
N LEU A 104 10.49 5.08 -1.39
CA LEU A 104 10.34 6.46 -1.85
C LEU A 104 10.46 6.60 -3.37
N GLN A 105 11.27 5.77 -4.04
CA GLN A 105 11.43 5.84 -5.49
C GLN A 105 10.16 5.44 -6.22
N LYS A 106 9.39 4.53 -5.62
CA LYS A 106 8.07 4.09 -6.10
C LYS A 106 6.91 4.94 -5.60
N GLN A 107 7.20 6.02 -4.87
CA GLN A 107 6.19 6.84 -4.19
C GLN A 107 5.29 6.02 -3.25
N PHE A 108 5.85 4.97 -2.64
CA PHE A 108 5.17 4.12 -1.68
C PHE A 108 5.59 4.48 -0.27
N TYR A 109 4.67 5.14 0.43
CA TYR A 109 4.84 5.62 1.79
C TYR A 109 4.48 4.58 2.85
N GLY A 110 4.18 3.36 2.39
CA GLY A 110 4.22 2.15 3.18
C GLY A 110 2.97 1.79 3.96
N GLY A 111 3.09 0.68 4.68
CA GLY A 111 2.10 0.17 5.61
C GLY A 111 2.27 0.67 7.04
N TYR A 112 1.14 0.80 7.74
CA TYR A 112 1.10 1.22 9.13
C TYR A 112 0.26 0.27 9.98
N ALA A 113 0.86 -0.22 11.07
CA ALA A 113 0.23 -1.09 12.06
C ALA A 113 -0.86 -0.38 12.90
N ILE A 114 -0.79 0.95 13.00
CA ILE A 114 -1.80 1.73 13.73
C ILE A 114 -2.99 2.00 12.80
N VAL A 115 -4.12 1.37 13.12
CA VAL A 115 -5.40 1.56 12.41
C VAL A 115 -5.77 3.05 12.42
N GLY A 116 -6.05 3.60 11.24
CA GLY A 116 -6.43 5.00 11.06
C GLY A 116 -5.27 6.01 11.03
N ALA A 117 -4.02 5.61 11.28
CA ALA A 117 -2.87 6.50 11.14
C ALA A 117 -2.62 6.98 9.70
N PRO A 118 -2.78 6.14 8.64
CA PRO A 118 -2.53 6.57 7.26
C PRO A 118 -3.39 7.75 6.78
N PHE A 119 -4.59 7.97 7.34
CA PHE A 119 -5.48 9.05 6.87
C PHE A 119 -4.83 10.43 7.04
N ALA A 120 -4.34 10.74 8.23
CA ALA A 120 -3.70 12.03 8.51
C ALA A 120 -2.39 12.20 7.74
N LEU A 121 -1.64 11.10 7.53
CA LEU A 121 -0.43 11.12 6.72
C LEU A 121 -0.74 11.39 5.24
N ALA A 122 -1.82 10.81 4.69
CA ALA A 122 -2.28 11.09 3.34
C ALA A 122 -2.67 12.56 3.15
N ILE A 123 -3.29 13.18 4.16
CA ILE A 123 -3.55 14.63 4.17
C ILE A 123 -2.24 15.44 4.11
N GLY A 124 -1.24 15.04 4.89
CA GLY A 124 0.10 15.66 4.84
C GLY A 124 0.74 15.55 3.45
N LEU A 125 0.71 14.36 2.84
CA LEU A 125 1.21 14.12 1.49
C LEU A 125 0.48 14.97 0.44
N ALA A 126 -0.85 14.97 0.46
CA ALA A 126 -1.66 15.76 -0.46
C ALA A 126 -1.44 17.27 -0.26
N LYS A 127 -1.25 17.72 0.97
CA LYS A 127 -0.91 19.12 1.25
C LYS A 127 0.46 19.49 0.69
N ALA A 128 1.46 18.61 0.83
CA ALA A 128 2.78 18.82 0.26
C ALA A 128 2.72 18.90 -1.27
N ILE A 129 1.98 18.00 -1.92
CA ILE A 129 1.73 18.02 -3.37
C ILE A 129 1.11 19.37 -3.80
N GLN A 130 0.06 19.82 -3.12
CA GLN A 130 -0.61 21.09 -3.39
C GLN A 130 0.35 22.29 -3.25
N LEU A 131 1.11 22.36 -2.14
CA LEU A 131 2.05 23.45 -1.88
C LEU A 131 3.18 23.51 -2.92
N GLN A 132 3.62 22.34 -3.39
CA GLN A 132 4.65 22.22 -4.41
C GLN A 132 4.10 22.36 -5.84
N LYS A 133 2.79 22.56 -6.00
CA LYS A 133 2.09 22.71 -7.29
C LYS A 133 2.39 21.56 -8.25
N ARG A 134 2.48 20.35 -7.73
CA ARG A 134 2.67 19.15 -8.53
C ARG A 134 1.33 18.64 -9.03
N ASP A 135 1.32 18.14 -10.25
CA ASP A 135 0.20 17.39 -10.79
C ASP A 135 0.31 15.93 -10.32
N GLN A 136 0.02 15.69 -9.03
CA GLN A 136 0.08 14.39 -8.36
C GLN A 136 -1.14 14.26 -7.43
N ILE A 137 -1.47 13.04 -6.99
CA ILE A 137 -2.43 12.83 -5.90
C ILE A 137 -1.81 11.94 -4.80
N ALA A 138 -2.37 12.01 -3.60
CA ALA A 138 -2.14 11.01 -2.56
C ALA A 138 -3.28 9.98 -2.57
N ILE A 139 -2.96 8.70 -2.68
CA ILE A 139 -3.89 7.57 -2.69
C ILE A 139 -3.75 6.84 -1.35
N CYS A 140 -4.82 6.86 -0.56
CA CYS A 140 -4.88 6.28 0.78
C CYS A 140 -5.83 5.10 0.77
N ILE A 141 -5.32 3.88 0.90
CA ILE A 141 -6.10 2.65 0.78
C ILE A 141 -6.18 1.94 2.13
N LEU A 142 -7.40 1.73 2.67
CA LEU A 142 -7.62 1.09 3.96
C LEU A 142 -8.92 0.28 4.00
N GLY A 143 -9.01 -0.66 4.94
CA GLY A 143 -10.23 -1.41 5.22
C GLY A 143 -11.31 -0.57 5.91
N ASP A 144 -12.56 -0.96 5.70
CA ASP A 144 -13.77 -0.31 6.23
C ASP A 144 -13.74 -0.05 7.75
N ALA A 145 -13.23 -0.98 8.54
CA ALA A 145 -13.15 -0.84 9.99
C ALA A 145 -12.27 0.34 10.41
N ALA A 146 -11.29 0.73 9.59
CA ALA A 146 -10.45 1.90 9.87
C ALA A 146 -11.24 3.21 9.77
N CYS A 147 -12.31 3.26 8.98
CA CYS A 147 -13.15 4.46 8.86
C CYS A 147 -13.88 4.84 10.16
N ASN A 148 -13.95 3.93 11.14
CA ASN A 148 -14.50 4.22 12.47
C ASN A 148 -13.53 5.03 13.36
N GLN A 149 -12.30 5.25 12.93
CA GLN A 149 -11.35 6.09 13.66
C GLN A 149 -11.67 7.58 13.48
N GLY A 150 -11.55 8.38 14.55
CA GLY A 150 -11.76 9.82 14.48
C GLY A 150 -10.89 10.52 13.43
N THR A 151 -9.67 10.00 13.22
CA THR A 151 -8.73 10.50 12.21
C THR A 151 -9.29 10.44 10.79
N PHE A 152 -10.21 9.52 10.48
CA PHE A 152 -10.88 9.45 9.18
C PHE A 152 -11.77 10.68 8.96
N HIS A 153 -12.66 10.96 9.90
CA HIS A 153 -13.59 12.09 9.82
C HIS A 153 -12.86 13.44 9.80
N GLU A 154 -11.83 13.59 10.64
CA GLU A 154 -10.96 14.76 10.63
C GLU A 154 -10.27 14.93 9.28
N SER A 155 -9.69 13.86 8.73
CA SER A 155 -8.99 13.90 7.45
C SER A 155 -9.91 14.27 6.29
N LEU A 156 -11.12 13.71 6.22
CA LEU A 156 -12.10 14.07 5.20
C LEU A 156 -12.48 15.55 5.27
N ASN A 157 -12.72 16.07 6.47
CA ASN A 157 -13.04 17.48 6.67
C ASN A 157 -11.89 18.38 6.20
N MET A 158 -10.64 18.05 6.55
CA MET A 158 -9.46 18.81 6.14
C MET A 158 -9.21 18.73 4.63
N ALA A 159 -9.40 17.55 4.01
CA ALA A 159 -9.30 17.37 2.57
C ALA A 159 -10.28 18.28 1.82
N ALA A 160 -11.54 18.31 2.27
CA ALA A 160 -12.57 19.14 1.67
C ALA A 160 -12.31 20.64 1.90
N LEU A 161 -12.00 21.05 3.13
CA LEU A 161 -11.76 22.46 3.47
C LEU A 161 -10.58 23.04 2.68
N TRP A 162 -9.51 22.27 2.51
CA TRP A 162 -8.30 22.71 1.83
C TRP A 162 -8.23 22.32 0.35
N GLN A 163 -9.27 21.67 -0.18
CA GLN A 163 -9.34 21.20 -1.57
C GLN A 163 -8.10 20.38 -1.95
N LEU A 164 -7.78 19.38 -1.13
CA LEU A 164 -6.55 18.59 -1.29
C LEU A 164 -6.67 17.53 -2.39
N PRO A 165 -5.57 17.26 -3.12
CA PRO A 165 -5.51 16.19 -4.11
C PRO A 165 -5.30 14.83 -3.43
N VAL A 166 -6.35 14.28 -2.82
CA VAL A 166 -6.33 12.99 -2.12
C VAL A 166 -7.48 12.09 -2.57
N LEU A 167 -7.18 10.81 -2.78
CA LEU A 167 -8.14 9.74 -3.03
C LEU A 167 -8.13 8.77 -1.85
N PHE A 168 -9.27 8.65 -1.16
CA PHE A 168 -9.48 7.61 -0.16
C PHE A 168 -10.17 6.41 -0.80
N VAL A 169 -9.58 5.23 -0.66
CA VAL A 169 -10.13 3.94 -1.12
C VAL A 169 -10.45 3.10 0.10
N CYS A 170 -11.74 2.80 0.28
CA CYS A 170 -12.24 1.94 1.34
C CYS A 170 -12.45 0.52 0.78
N GLU A 171 -11.82 -0.46 1.41
CA GLU A 171 -11.96 -1.88 1.08
C GLU A 171 -12.95 -2.55 2.04
N ASN A 172 -14.01 -3.15 1.51
CA ASN A 172 -15.08 -3.81 2.25
C ASN A 172 -15.46 -5.12 1.56
#